data_AF-A0A9W9ZCY2-F1
#
_entry.id   AF-A0A9W9ZCY2-F1
#
_cell.length_a   1.000
_cell.length_b   1.000
_cell.length_c   1.000
_cell.angle_alpha   90.00
_cell.angle_beta   90.00
_cell.angle_gamma   90.00
#
_symmetry.space_group_name_H-M   'P 1'
#
loop_
_entity.id
_entity.type
_entity.pdbx_description
1 polymer ?
#
loop_
_entity_poly.entity_id
_entity_poly.type
_entity_poly.pdbx_seq_one_letter_code
_entity_poly.pdbx_strand_id
1 'polypeptide(L)'
;EAEELDEEDLSLIEENLGIRLQRKKPRLKKVRLIDSDDEEEDQSAGNSAVTERERVANELFEGDDDAGEVPAEPVQPQVDNTYADIEDSESDEDVDDFIVDEDGNPIKHTKTKRRRPGGTVQDSALMEAQDIFGLDFDFDEFEKYGRDDYSSEDDDDEYEEEDGEVGVMRRQKKKSTKKSIYEVFEPSELEKGMLTNKDNEIRTADVPERFQVRDFPVKSTEEGELDDEAEWIYRRAFLDMPISKQQDLLDGDIHSHSKTPKPTSAVGKIREALNLMRNQLFEVPFIANYRKEYIEPELNIEDLWKIWEWDEKWCQLRTRKENLHRLFQEMQDYQFNKIQESGDQPLDDDTRILQAEDIERLDGVETMEQLKDVYSHFMLYYKNDIPAMWEAKRKKSQSANSEEADDESHVTPQKQKMPAKRDLYTICRQAGVSGLARKFGLTPDQLGENLRDNYQRHETDQHPIEPDDAAENYLSSTFATVDQVLEAARHMVAMQIARDPLVRQCVRQTFYERGKLKLKPTKKGKKDKFTPESP
;
A
#
# COMPACT_ATOMS: atom_id res chain seq x y z
N GLU A 1 -8.62 -41.92 2.72
CA GLU A 1 -8.88 -42.20 1.29
C GLU A 1 -7.56 -42.08 0.57
N ALA A 2 -7.22 -43.02 -0.32
CA ALA A 2 -5.98 -42.93 -1.09
C ALA A 2 -6.19 -41.88 -2.19
N GLU A 3 -5.29 -40.90 -2.28
CA GLU A 3 -5.26 -39.91 -3.37
C GLU A 3 -5.07 -40.64 -4.70
N GLU A 4 -6.06 -40.52 -5.60
CA GLU A 4 -5.91 -40.99 -6.98
C GLU A 4 -4.96 -40.03 -7.71
N LEU A 5 -3.91 -40.56 -8.32
CA LEU A 5 -2.93 -39.78 -9.09
C LEU A 5 -3.60 -39.07 -10.27
N ASP A 6 -3.24 -37.81 -10.48
CA ASP A 6 -3.81 -36.98 -11.52
C ASP A 6 -3.34 -37.40 -12.93
N GLU A 7 -4.05 -36.94 -13.96
CA GLU A 7 -3.81 -37.35 -15.33
C GLU A 7 -2.41 -36.98 -15.86
N GLU A 8 -1.80 -35.93 -15.31
CA GLU A 8 -0.46 -35.47 -15.65
C GLU A 8 0.61 -36.36 -15.00
N ASP A 9 0.43 -36.76 -13.74
CA ASP A 9 1.32 -37.71 -13.04
C ASP A 9 1.34 -39.08 -13.72
N LEU A 10 0.17 -39.57 -14.15
CA LEU A 10 0.07 -40.82 -14.91
C LEU A 10 0.83 -40.73 -16.24
N SER A 11 0.81 -39.56 -16.91
CA SER A 11 1.55 -39.37 -18.17
C SER A 11 3.07 -39.31 -17.96
N LEU A 12 3.52 -38.70 -16.87
CA LEU A 12 4.94 -38.61 -16.52
C LEU A 12 5.51 -39.99 -16.15
N ILE A 13 4.70 -40.85 -15.52
CA ILE A 13 5.05 -42.25 -15.23
C ILE A 13 5.11 -43.07 -16.53
N GLU A 14 4.17 -42.88 -17.46
CA GLU A 14 4.20 -43.56 -18.76
C GLU A 14 5.42 -43.18 -19.60
N GLU A 15 5.82 -41.90 -19.59
CA GLU A 15 6.99 -41.40 -20.32
C GLU A 15 8.31 -41.94 -19.75
N ASN A 16 8.44 -41.97 -18.41
CA ASN A 16 9.68 -42.44 -17.78
C ASN A 16 9.82 -43.98 -17.74
N LEU A 17 8.72 -44.74 -17.67
CA LEU A 17 8.77 -46.21 -17.56
C LEU A 17 8.45 -46.93 -18.88
N GLY A 18 7.92 -46.24 -19.89
CA GLY A 18 7.61 -46.81 -21.21
C GLY A 18 6.46 -47.83 -21.22
N ILE A 19 5.64 -47.89 -20.16
CA ILE A 19 4.53 -48.84 -20.00
C ILE A 19 3.22 -48.05 -19.92
N ARG A 20 2.26 -48.32 -20.83
CA ARG A 20 0.93 -47.68 -20.83
C ARG A 20 0.01 -48.24 -19.73
N LEU A 21 -0.54 -47.36 -18.90
CA LEU A 21 -1.48 -47.65 -17.81
C LEU A 21 -2.93 -47.42 -18.27
N GLN A 22 -3.86 -48.28 -17.86
CA GLN A 22 -5.28 -48.17 -18.29
C GLN A 22 -6.06 -47.15 -17.45
N ARG A 23 -6.42 -46.01 -18.07
CA ARG A 23 -7.29 -44.98 -17.48
C ARG A 23 -8.75 -45.44 -17.35
N LYS A 24 -9.40 -45.22 -16.20
CA LYS A 24 -10.85 -45.42 -16.01
C LYS A 24 -11.61 -44.09 -16.17
N LYS A 25 -12.66 -44.06 -16.98
CA LYS A 25 -13.48 -42.85 -17.23
C LYS A 25 -14.35 -42.48 -16.00
N PRO A 26 -14.44 -41.20 -15.59
CA PRO A 26 -15.26 -40.80 -14.46
C PRO A 26 -16.76 -40.71 -14.82
N ARG A 27 -17.63 -41.12 -13.90
CA ARG A 27 -19.10 -40.96 -13.98
C ARG A 27 -19.49 -39.60 -13.39
N LEU A 28 -20.15 -38.75 -14.16
CA LEU A 28 -20.69 -37.47 -13.68
C LEU A 28 -21.68 -37.67 -12.52
N LYS A 29 -21.40 -37.07 -11.35
CA LYS A 29 -22.33 -36.97 -10.22
C LYS A 29 -23.24 -35.76 -10.42
N LYS A 30 -24.56 -36.01 -10.43
CA LYS A 30 -25.62 -35.01 -10.57
C LYS A 30 -25.84 -34.32 -9.22
N VAL A 31 -25.68 -33.00 -9.17
CA VAL A 31 -25.98 -32.15 -8.00
C VAL A 31 -27.48 -32.20 -7.71
N ARG A 32 -27.86 -32.43 -6.45
CA ARG A 32 -29.24 -32.30 -5.94
C ARG A 32 -29.38 -30.97 -5.22
N LEU A 33 -30.36 -30.20 -5.64
CA LEU A 33 -30.92 -29.01 -5.00
C LEU A 33 -31.84 -29.47 -3.85
N ILE A 34 -31.68 -28.97 -2.63
CA ILE A 34 -32.70 -29.02 -1.56
C ILE A 34 -32.75 -27.65 -0.89
N ASP A 35 -33.99 -27.21 -0.72
CA ASP A 35 -34.50 -25.96 -0.16
C ASP A 35 -35.10 -26.24 1.25
N SER A 36 -35.31 -25.17 2.02
CA SER A 36 -36.19 -24.96 3.20
C SER A 36 -35.93 -25.66 4.57
N ASP A 37 -35.65 -24.79 5.55
CA ASP A 37 -36.27 -24.56 6.89
C ASP A 37 -36.27 -25.55 8.08
N ASP A 38 -36.27 -24.90 9.27
CA ASP A 38 -36.61 -25.28 10.66
C ASP A 38 -35.55 -25.79 11.67
N GLU A 39 -35.20 -24.85 12.57
CA GLU A 39 -35.09 -24.81 14.05
C GLU A 39 -34.69 -26.00 14.97
N GLU A 40 -33.88 -25.60 15.98
CA GLU A 40 -33.72 -26.07 17.38
C GLU A 40 -32.55 -26.98 17.85
N GLU A 41 -32.20 -26.73 19.13
CA GLU A 41 -30.97 -26.93 19.93
C GLU A 41 -30.49 -28.39 20.17
N ASP A 42 -29.19 -28.62 20.35
CA ASP A 42 -28.54 -28.79 21.68
C ASP A 42 -27.05 -29.27 21.59
N GLN A 43 -26.34 -29.12 22.71
CA GLN A 43 -24.89 -29.04 22.90
C GLN A 43 -24.10 -30.37 22.87
N SER A 44 -22.76 -30.21 22.79
CA SER A 44 -21.69 -31.08 23.35
C SER A 44 -20.99 -32.11 22.44
N ALA A 45 -19.82 -31.71 21.92
CA ALA A 45 -18.56 -32.47 21.71
C ALA A 45 -17.79 -31.77 20.56
N GLY A 46 -16.51 -31.42 20.59
CA GLY A 46 -15.39 -31.75 21.45
C GLY A 46 -14.13 -31.56 20.60
N ASN A 47 -13.30 -30.59 20.98
CA ASN A 47 -11.96 -30.25 20.47
C ASN A 47 -11.19 -31.38 19.75
N SER A 48 -11.10 -31.34 18.41
CA SER A 48 -10.11 -32.16 17.68
C SER A 48 -9.60 -31.60 16.34
N ALA A 49 -9.97 -30.37 15.94
CA ALA A 49 -9.57 -29.81 14.64
C ALA A 49 -8.45 -28.74 14.72
N VAL A 50 -8.07 -28.31 15.92
CA VAL A 50 -7.08 -27.22 16.11
C VAL A 50 -5.66 -27.78 16.31
N THR A 51 -5.51 -29.06 16.65
CA THR A 51 -4.22 -29.70 16.97
C THR A 51 -3.49 -30.32 15.78
N GLU A 52 -4.12 -30.40 14.60
CA GLU A 52 -3.50 -31.00 13.40
C GLU A 52 -2.81 -29.94 12.53
N ARG A 53 -3.36 -28.72 12.49
CA ARG A 53 -2.75 -27.58 11.78
C ARG A 53 -1.51 -27.03 12.48
N GLU A 54 -1.42 -27.21 13.80
CA GLU A 54 -0.28 -26.77 14.63
C GLU A 54 0.86 -27.81 14.67
N ARG A 55 0.62 -29.04 14.17
CA ARG A 55 1.62 -30.11 14.09
C ARG A 55 2.42 -30.09 12.78
N VAL A 56 1.80 -29.66 11.69
CA VAL A 56 2.46 -29.50 10.37
C VAL A 56 3.37 -28.26 10.32
N ALA A 57 3.12 -27.26 11.16
CA ALA A 57 3.94 -26.04 11.20
C ALA A 57 5.27 -26.19 11.97
N ASN A 58 5.44 -27.25 12.78
CA ASN A 58 6.63 -27.46 13.62
C ASN A 58 7.63 -28.50 13.06
N GLU A 59 7.34 -29.15 11.93
CA GLU A 59 8.27 -30.07 11.25
C GLU A 59 9.07 -29.41 10.11
N LEU A 60 8.81 -28.14 9.78
CA LEU A 60 9.43 -27.48 8.63
C LEU A 60 10.66 -26.61 8.97
N PHE A 61 10.99 -26.42 10.25
CA PHE A 61 12.14 -25.61 10.68
C PHE A 61 12.83 -26.14 11.96
N GLU A 62 13.43 -27.33 11.91
CA GLU A 62 14.57 -27.72 12.77
C GLU A 62 15.32 -28.90 12.09
N GLY A 63 16.60 -28.70 11.75
CA GLY A 63 17.36 -29.55 10.83
C GLY A 63 18.33 -30.53 11.46
N ASP A 64 19.12 -31.20 10.61
CA ASP A 64 20.39 -31.82 11.01
C ASP A 64 21.35 -31.91 9.80
N ASP A 65 22.57 -31.44 10.02
CA ASP A 65 23.76 -31.66 9.19
C ASP A 65 24.39 -33.00 9.61
N ASP A 66 24.92 -33.80 8.67
CA ASP A 66 26.14 -34.58 8.96
C ASP A 66 27.02 -34.76 7.71
N ALA A 67 28.32 -34.68 7.96
CA ALA A 67 29.42 -34.47 7.04
C ALA A 67 30.05 -35.78 6.53
N GLY A 68 30.83 -35.68 5.44
CA GLY A 68 31.68 -36.77 4.95
C GLY A 68 32.70 -36.35 3.89
N GLU A 69 33.85 -35.86 4.35
CA GLU A 69 35.23 -35.90 3.80
C GLU A 69 35.57 -35.83 2.28
N VAL A 70 36.52 -34.93 2.00
CA VAL A 70 37.34 -34.72 0.77
C VAL A 70 38.50 -35.73 0.65
N PRO A 71 39.14 -35.84 -0.55
CA PRO A 71 40.49 -35.27 -0.66
C PRO A 71 40.87 -34.62 -2.03
N ALA A 72 41.39 -33.39 -1.93
CA ALA A 72 42.58 -32.73 -2.52
C ALA A 72 43.08 -32.94 -3.99
N GLU A 73 43.06 -31.79 -4.72
CA GLU A 73 44.16 -31.10 -5.48
C GLU A 73 44.76 -31.67 -6.81
N PRO A 74 45.51 -30.87 -7.64
CA PRO A 74 45.29 -29.49 -8.14
C PRO A 74 45.76 -29.28 -9.62
N VAL A 75 45.33 -28.22 -10.35
CA VAL A 75 46.16 -27.52 -11.39
C VAL A 75 45.64 -26.07 -11.63
N GLN A 76 46.52 -25.08 -11.45
CA GLN A 76 46.43 -23.66 -11.87
C GLN A 76 47.08 -23.45 -13.26
N PRO A 77 47.27 -22.22 -13.80
CA PRO A 77 46.44 -21.01 -13.95
C PRO A 77 46.39 -20.57 -15.44
N GLN A 78 45.91 -19.36 -15.77
CA GLN A 78 46.71 -18.23 -16.31
C GLN A 78 45.78 -17.05 -16.66
N VAL A 79 46.13 -15.88 -16.14
CA VAL A 79 45.66 -14.56 -16.53
C VAL A 79 46.62 -14.00 -17.59
N ASP A 80 46.13 -13.24 -18.57
CA ASP A 80 46.86 -12.03 -18.96
C ASP A 80 45.95 -10.96 -19.59
N ASN A 81 46.27 -9.72 -19.24
CA ASN A 81 45.71 -8.46 -19.71
C ASN A 81 46.41 -8.03 -21.00
N THR A 82 45.69 -7.53 -22.02
CA THR A 82 46.26 -6.48 -22.89
C THR A 82 45.22 -5.76 -23.76
N TYR A 83 45.38 -4.42 -23.83
CA TYR A 83 44.90 -3.48 -24.88
C TYR A 83 43.39 -3.14 -24.89
N ALA A 84 42.90 -1.93 -24.59
CA ALA A 84 43.26 -0.54 -24.96
C ALA A 84 43.20 -0.26 -26.48
N ASP A 85 42.24 0.58 -26.89
CA ASP A 85 42.06 1.24 -28.20
C ASP A 85 41.99 0.39 -29.48
N ILE A 86 40.88 0.53 -30.24
CA ILE A 86 40.86 1.11 -31.59
C ILE A 86 39.41 1.35 -32.07
N GLU A 87 39.32 2.43 -32.84
CA GLU A 87 38.21 3.07 -33.55
C GLU A 87 37.34 2.20 -34.47
N ASP A 88 36.08 2.63 -34.57
CA ASP A 88 35.31 2.87 -35.80
C ASP A 88 35.72 2.11 -37.08
N SER A 89 34.88 1.14 -37.49
CA SER A 89 34.75 0.75 -38.90
C SER A 89 33.39 0.09 -39.13
N GLU A 90 32.59 0.75 -39.96
CA GLU A 90 31.42 0.17 -40.64
C GLU A 90 31.85 -1.04 -41.50
N SER A 91 31.12 -2.16 -41.37
CA SER A 91 31.05 -3.21 -42.38
C SER A 91 29.78 -4.04 -42.19
N ASP A 92 28.81 -3.82 -43.07
CA ASP A 92 27.72 -4.76 -43.37
C ASP A 92 28.33 -6.07 -43.90
N GLU A 93 28.20 -7.17 -43.17
CA GLU A 93 28.49 -8.51 -43.69
C GLU A 93 27.36 -9.49 -43.32
N ASP A 94 26.85 -10.15 -44.37
CA ASP A 94 25.63 -10.95 -44.44
C ASP A 94 25.66 -12.20 -43.54
N VAL A 95 24.60 -12.37 -42.74
CA VAL A 95 24.45 -13.42 -41.71
C VAL A 95 24.01 -14.81 -42.25
N ASP A 96 24.09 -15.03 -43.57
CA ASP A 96 23.44 -16.16 -44.26
C ASP A 96 24.33 -17.39 -44.53
N ASP A 97 25.57 -17.45 -44.02
CA ASP A 97 26.54 -18.54 -44.32
C ASP A 97 26.68 -19.60 -43.21
N PHE A 98 25.71 -19.71 -42.29
CA PHE A 98 25.79 -20.61 -41.12
C PHE A 98 25.28 -22.05 -41.34
N ILE A 99 24.55 -22.35 -42.44
CA ILE A 99 23.93 -23.68 -42.64
C ILE A 99 24.73 -24.53 -43.64
N VAL A 100 25.41 -25.55 -43.13
CA VAL A 100 26.14 -26.57 -43.89
C VAL A 100 25.47 -27.94 -43.77
N ASP A 101 25.61 -28.80 -44.79
CA ASP A 101 25.17 -30.20 -44.72
C ASP A 101 26.13 -31.09 -43.90
N GLU A 102 25.77 -32.37 -43.72
CA GLU A 102 26.53 -33.35 -42.93
C GLU A 102 27.94 -33.66 -43.48
N ASP A 103 28.26 -33.19 -44.70
CA ASP A 103 29.57 -33.26 -45.35
C ASP A 103 30.29 -31.89 -45.41
N GLY A 104 29.75 -30.85 -44.75
CA GLY A 104 30.40 -29.55 -44.54
C GLY A 104 30.34 -28.59 -45.74
N ASN A 105 29.41 -28.77 -46.68
CA ASN A 105 29.24 -27.87 -47.82
C ASN A 105 28.07 -26.88 -47.59
N PRO A 106 28.20 -25.59 -48.01
CA PRO A 106 27.12 -24.62 -47.90
C PRO A 106 25.92 -24.98 -48.80
N ILE A 107 24.72 -25.06 -48.23
CA ILE A 107 23.50 -25.44 -48.96
C ILE A 107 22.95 -24.22 -49.72
N LYS A 108 23.19 -24.16 -51.04
CA LYS A 108 22.61 -23.11 -51.91
C LYS A 108 21.21 -23.51 -52.40
N HIS A 109 20.16 -22.86 -51.90
CA HIS A 109 18.80 -23.01 -52.42
C HIS A 109 18.67 -22.41 -53.84
N THR A 110 18.43 -23.24 -54.85
CA THR A 110 18.15 -22.79 -56.21
C THR A 110 16.71 -22.27 -56.34
N LYS A 111 16.51 -20.95 -56.34
CA LYS A 111 15.19 -20.33 -56.56
C LYS A 111 14.77 -20.42 -58.04
N THR A 112 13.75 -21.22 -58.34
CA THR A 112 13.11 -21.30 -59.66
C THR A 112 12.25 -20.05 -59.90
N LYS A 113 12.68 -19.14 -60.79
CA LYS A 113 11.94 -17.91 -61.14
C LYS A 113 10.65 -18.22 -61.92
N ARG A 114 9.48 -18.01 -61.30
CA ARG A 114 8.21 -17.76 -62.03
C ARG A 114 7.97 -16.25 -62.07
N ARG A 115 7.91 -15.69 -63.29
CA ARG A 115 7.55 -14.29 -63.53
C ARG A 115 6.02 -14.13 -63.62
N ARG A 116 5.45 -13.21 -62.84
CA ARG A 116 4.16 -12.54 -63.12
C ARG A 116 4.24 -11.05 -62.73
N PRO A 117 3.40 -10.19 -63.35
CA PRO A 117 3.66 -8.76 -63.44
C PRO A 117 2.92 -7.93 -62.38
N GLY A 118 3.57 -6.85 -61.93
CA GLY A 118 2.88 -5.63 -61.51
C GLY A 118 2.60 -5.46 -60.01
N GLY A 119 3.49 -4.72 -59.35
CA GLY A 119 3.13 -3.67 -58.39
C GLY A 119 2.47 -4.07 -57.07
N THR A 120 3.28 -4.31 -56.04
CA THR A 120 3.22 -3.68 -54.70
C THR A 120 4.32 -4.34 -53.85
N VAL A 121 5.11 -3.51 -53.15
CA VAL A 121 6.21 -3.98 -52.31
C VAL A 121 5.58 -4.56 -51.03
N GLN A 122 5.49 -5.89 -50.95
CA GLN A 122 5.15 -6.59 -49.73
C GLN A 122 6.45 -7.03 -49.04
N ASP A 123 6.53 -6.69 -47.76
CA ASP A 123 7.67 -6.85 -46.87
C ASP A 123 8.08 -8.32 -46.71
N SER A 124 9.37 -8.62 -46.88
CA SER A 124 9.90 -10.00 -46.82
C SER A 124 9.68 -10.64 -45.45
N ALA A 125 9.66 -9.82 -44.40
CA ALA A 125 9.43 -10.25 -43.02
C ALA A 125 7.99 -10.77 -42.78
N LEU A 126 7.00 -10.25 -43.52
CA LEU A 126 5.60 -10.66 -43.41
C LEU A 126 5.35 -12.05 -44.02
N MET A 127 6.07 -12.38 -45.09
CA MET A 127 5.98 -13.69 -45.74
C MET A 127 6.68 -14.77 -44.90
N GLU A 128 7.80 -14.43 -44.26
CA GLU A 128 8.50 -15.32 -43.33
C GLU A 128 7.66 -15.58 -42.06
N ALA A 129 6.97 -14.55 -41.54
CA ALA A 129 6.01 -14.72 -40.44
C ALA A 129 4.81 -15.62 -40.82
N GLN A 130 4.35 -15.58 -42.07
CA GLN A 130 3.27 -16.48 -42.55
C GLN A 130 3.72 -17.94 -42.65
N ASP A 131 4.94 -18.19 -43.13
CA ASP A 131 5.51 -19.55 -43.20
C ASP A 131 5.84 -20.14 -41.81
N ILE A 132 6.20 -19.29 -40.84
CA ILE A 132 6.52 -19.73 -39.47
C ILE A 132 5.26 -20.01 -38.63
N PHE A 133 4.21 -19.20 -38.77
CA PHE A 133 3.01 -19.30 -37.91
C PHE A 133 1.80 -20.01 -38.56
N GLY A 134 1.85 -20.33 -39.87
CA GLY A 134 0.90 -21.25 -40.51
C GLY A 134 -0.56 -20.79 -40.53
N LEU A 135 -0.81 -19.47 -40.47
CA LEU A 135 -2.15 -18.88 -40.50
C LEU A 135 -2.33 -18.11 -41.81
N ASP A 136 -3.05 -18.70 -42.77
CA ASP A 136 -3.59 -17.98 -43.93
C ASP A 136 -4.60 -16.94 -43.41
N PHE A 137 -4.13 -15.70 -43.20
CA PHE A 137 -4.99 -14.56 -42.87
C PHE A 137 -5.78 -14.16 -44.12
N ASP A 138 -7.04 -14.59 -44.20
CA ASP A 138 -7.98 -14.17 -45.24
C ASP A 138 -8.48 -12.74 -44.93
N PHE A 139 -7.88 -11.74 -45.59
CA PHE A 139 -8.25 -10.33 -45.44
C PHE A 139 -9.70 -10.04 -45.86
N ASP A 140 -10.31 -10.88 -46.70
CA ASP A 140 -11.72 -10.72 -47.12
C ASP A 140 -12.71 -11.01 -45.98
N GLU A 141 -12.29 -11.76 -44.93
CA GLU A 141 -13.14 -12.01 -43.76
C GLU A 141 -13.25 -10.77 -42.86
N PHE A 142 -12.21 -9.93 -42.78
CA PHE A 142 -12.20 -8.73 -41.93
C PHE A 142 -12.93 -7.55 -42.58
N GLU A 143 -12.90 -7.43 -43.91
CA GLU A 143 -13.60 -6.37 -44.64
C GLU A 143 -15.13 -6.49 -44.49
N LYS A 144 -15.63 -7.70 -44.20
CA LYS A 144 -17.04 -7.97 -43.90
C LYS A 144 -17.49 -7.50 -42.52
N TYR A 145 -16.55 -7.27 -41.59
CA TYR A 145 -16.82 -6.78 -40.24
C TYR A 145 -16.53 -5.28 -40.07
N GLY A 146 -15.87 -4.64 -41.02
CA GLY A 146 -15.44 -3.23 -40.91
C GLY A 146 -16.41 -2.16 -41.40
N ARG A 147 -17.58 -2.51 -41.97
CA ARG A 147 -18.44 -1.53 -42.66
C ARG A 147 -19.83 -1.27 -42.08
N ASP A 148 -20.31 -2.03 -41.08
CA ASP A 148 -21.74 -2.01 -40.72
C ASP A 148 -22.06 -1.95 -39.20
N ASP A 149 -21.14 -1.55 -38.31
CA ASP A 149 -21.42 -1.53 -36.85
C ASP A 149 -21.03 -0.23 -36.12
N TYR A 150 -20.93 0.90 -36.84
CA TYR A 150 -20.75 2.24 -36.23
C TYR A 150 -21.70 3.29 -36.84
N SER A 151 -23.00 2.98 -36.91
CA SER A 151 -24.01 4.04 -37.00
C SER A 151 -24.55 4.29 -35.60
N SER A 152 -24.28 5.49 -35.10
CA SER A 152 -24.93 6.12 -33.95
C SER A 152 -26.44 5.84 -33.97
N GLU A 153 -26.97 5.17 -32.95
CA GLU A 153 -28.39 5.22 -32.63
C GLU A 153 -28.60 6.56 -31.91
N ASP A 154 -28.96 7.58 -32.69
CA ASP A 154 -29.73 8.72 -32.21
C ASP A 154 -31.18 8.22 -32.07
N ASP A 155 -31.73 8.34 -30.85
CA ASP A 155 -33.14 8.18 -30.57
C ASP A 155 -33.91 9.29 -31.31
N ASP A 156 -34.65 8.93 -32.36
CA ASP A 156 -35.72 9.78 -32.90
C ASP A 156 -37.00 8.93 -33.05
N ASP A 157 -37.90 9.14 -32.09
CA ASP A 157 -39.29 8.72 -32.14
C ASP A 157 -40.01 9.46 -33.29
N GLU A 158 -40.25 8.80 -34.43
CA GLU A 158 -41.19 9.31 -35.44
C GLU A 158 -42.27 8.27 -35.78
N TYR A 159 -43.49 8.63 -35.40
CA TYR A 159 -44.73 7.95 -35.76
C TYR A 159 -45.01 8.11 -37.26
N GLU A 160 -45.26 7.02 -37.98
CA GLU A 160 -46.13 7.09 -39.16
C GLU A 160 -46.93 5.79 -39.37
N GLU A 161 -48.23 6.00 -39.57
CA GLU A 161 -49.30 5.02 -39.80
C GLU A 161 -49.34 4.53 -41.27
N GLU A 162 -49.80 3.28 -41.41
CA GLU A 162 -50.61 2.73 -42.53
C GLU A 162 -49.96 2.45 -43.92
N ASP A 163 -49.72 1.16 -44.18
CA ASP A 163 -50.47 0.30 -45.14
C ASP A 163 -49.56 -0.62 -46.00
N GLY A 164 -50.01 -1.87 -46.21
CA GLY A 164 -49.63 -2.68 -47.39
C GLY A 164 -48.52 -3.74 -47.28
N GLU A 165 -48.97 -5.02 -47.26
CA GLU A 165 -48.36 -6.21 -47.89
C GLU A 165 -47.18 -6.99 -47.23
N VAL A 166 -47.57 -8.09 -46.58
CA VAL A 166 -46.98 -9.44 -46.51
C VAL A 166 -45.51 -9.63 -46.94
N GLY A 167 -44.60 -9.69 -45.95
CA GLY A 167 -43.21 -10.13 -46.13
C GLY A 167 -42.60 -10.75 -44.87
N VAL A 168 -42.62 -12.09 -44.80
CA VAL A 168 -41.87 -13.03 -43.94
C VAL A 168 -41.04 -12.43 -42.77
N MET A 169 -41.49 -12.65 -41.53
CA MET A 169 -40.70 -12.47 -40.29
C MET A 169 -39.35 -13.21 -40.38
N ARG A 170 -38.25 -12.47 -40.59
CA ARG A 170 -36.90 -12.97 -40.31
C ARG A 170 -36.69 -12.97 -38.80
N ARG A 171 -36.64 -14.17 -38.20
CA ARG A 171 -36.16 -14.38 -36.82
C ARG A 171 -34.79 -13.70 -36.66
N GLN A 172 -34.71 -12.66 -35.84
CA GLN A 172 -33.45 -12.12 -35.35
C GLN A 172 -32.65 -13.27 -34.73
N LYS A 173 -31.49 -13.60 -35.31
CA LYS A 173 -30.52 -14.47 -34.67
C LYS A 173 -30.05 -13.74 -33.41
N LYS A 174 -30.38 -14.24 -32.23
CA LYS A 174 -29.73 -13.82 -30.98
C LYS A 174 -28.22 -13.97 -31.18
N LYS A 175 -27.48 -12.85 -31.28
CA LYS A 175 -26.01 -12.83 -31.24
C LYS A 175 -25.63 -13.57 -29.94
N SER A 176 -24.89 -14.67 -30.05
CA SER A 176 -24.34 -15.35 -28.88
C SER A 176 -23.41 -14.37 -28.18
N THR A 177 -23.73 -13.99 -26.94
CA THR A 177 -22.85 -13.19 -26.11
C THR A 177 -21.53 -13.94 -26.00
N LYS A 178 -20.46 -13.40 -26.61
CA LYS A 178 -19.12 -13.97 -26.49
C LYS A 178 -18.76 -13.89 -25.00
N LYS A 179 -18.55 -15.05 -24.36
CA LYS A 179 -18.15 -15.10 -22.95
C LYS A 179 -16.86 -14.32 -22.78
N SER A 180 -16.80 -13.49 -21.75
CA SER A 180 -15.63 -12.68 -21.50
C SER A 180 -14.44 -13.56 -21.12
N ILE A 181 -13.22 -13.14 -21.44
CA ILE A 181 -11.97 -13.76 -21.00
C ILE A 181 -11.96 -13.97 -19.47
N TYR A 182 -12.58 -13.06 -18.72
CA TYR A 182 -12.75 -13.14 -17.27
C TYR A 182 -13.67 -14.29 -16.79
N GLU A 183 -14.51 -14.83 -17.66
CA GLU A 183 -15.40 -15.96 -17.35
C GLU A 183 -14.81 -17.31 -17.79
N VAL A 184 -13.79 -17.30 -18.65
CA VAL A 184 -13.20 -18.50 -19.27
C VAL A 184 -11.95 -18.97 -18.51
N PHE A 185 -11.17 -18.05 -17.97
CA PHE A 185 -9.91 -18.34 -17.27
C PHE A 185 -10.02 -18.11 -15.77
N GLU A 186 -9.20 -18.83 -15.01
CA GLU A 186 -9.09 -18.63 -13.57
C GLU A 186 -8.43 -17.26 -13.27
N PRO A 187 -8.86 -16.52 -12.23
CA PRO A 187 -8.25 -15.25 -11.85
C PRO A 187 -6.72 -15.29 -11.70
N SER A 188 -6.17 -16.38 -11.18
CA SER A 188 -4.71 -16.54 -11.02
C SER A 188 -3.96 -16.74 -12.35
N GLU A 189 -4.59 -17.32 -13.37
CA GLU A 189 -4.00 -17.42 -14.71
C GLU A 189 -4.01 -16.06 -15.42
N LEU A 190 -5.08 -15.29 -15.22
CA LEU A 190 -5.18 -13.92 -15.73
C LEU A 190 -4.15 -13.00 -15.09
N GLU A 191 -3.90 -13.12 -13.77
CA GLU A 191 -2.83 -12.38 -13.10
C GLU A 191 -1.44 -12.75 -13.63
N LYS A 192 -1.14 -14.05 -13.80
CA LYS A 192 0.14 -14.49 -14.39
C LYS A 192 0.33 -13.98 -15.83
N GLY A 193 -0.75 -13.91 -16.59
CA GLY A 193 -0.75 -13.36 -17.95
C GLY A 193 -0.77 -11.83 -18.01
N MET A 194 -0.87 -11.13 -16.88
CA MET A 194 -1.17 -9.69 -16.82
C MET A 194 -2.41 -9.33 -17.66
N LEU A 195 -3.44 -10.16 -17.68
CA LEU A 195 -4.66 -9.99 -18.48
C LEU A 195 -5.86 -9.59 -17.61
N THR A 196 -5.62 -9.06 -16.41
CA THR A 196 -6.69 -8.58 -15.55
C THR A 196 -7.29 -7.28 -16.10
N ASN A 197 -8.47 -6.90 -15.61
CA ASN A 197 -9.06 -5.59 -15.93
C ASN A 197 -8.09 -4.44 -15.59
N LYS A 198 -7.40 -4.54 -14.45
CA LYS A 198 -6.43 -3.55 -14.00
C LYS A 198 -5.23 -3.45 -14.95
N ASP A 199 -4.74 -4.58 -15.47
CA ASP A 199 -3.63 -4.55 -16.42
C ASP A 199 -4.04 -3.94 -17.76
N ASN A 200 -5.28 -4.16 -18.20
CA ASN A 200 -5.81 -3.52 -19.40
C ASN A 200 -6.00 -2.00 -19.20
N GLU A 201 -6.42 -1.56 -18.02
CA GLU A 201 -6.42 -0.13 -17.65
C GLU A 201 -5.00 0.44 -17.73
N ILE A 202 -4.00 -0.27 -17.18
CA ILE A 202 -2.59 0.18 -17.22
C ILE A 202 -2.06 0.28 -18.65
N ARG A 203 -2.37 -0.69 -19.50
CA ARG A 203 -1.96 -0.70 -20.92
C ARG A 203 -2.60 0.39 -21.76
N THR A 204 -3.84 0.76 -21.44
CA THR A 204 -4.61 1.73 -22.23
C THR A 204 -4.43 3.16 -21.75
N ALA A 205 -4.01 3.36 -20.50
CA ALA A 205 -3.72 4.68 -19.95
C ALA A 205 -2.41 5.26 -20.52
N ASP A 206 -2.47 6.51 -20.98
CA ASP A 206 -1.32 7.28 -21.46
C ASP A 206 -0.54 7.92 -20.29
N VAL A 207 -0.07 7.07 -19.38
CA VAL A 207 0.66 7.45 -18.17
C VAL A 207 1.78 6.43 -17.93
N PRO A 208 3.01 6.83 -17.54
CA PRO A 208 4.06 5.86 -17.31
C PRO A 208 3.67 4.82 -16.25
N GLU A 209 3.95 3.54 -16.51
CA GLU A 209 3.52 2.43 -15.66
C GLU A 209 3.95 2.60 -14.20
N ARG A 210 5.16 3.12 -13.94
CA ARG A 210 5.67 3.41 -12.58
C ARG A 210 4.78 4.35 -11.77
N PHE A 211 4.07 5.27 -12.43
CA PHE A 211 3.16 6.20 -11.78
C PHE A 211 1.84 5.50 -11.43
N GLN A 212 1.42 4.54 -12.24
CA GLN A 212 0.19 3.78 -12.08
C GLN A 212 0.31 2.67 -11.02
N VAL A 213 1.47 2.00 -10.95
CA VAL A 213 1.72 0.89 -10.01
C VAL A 213 2.24 1.36 -8.65
N ARG A 214 2.49 2.66 -8.47
CA ARG A 214 2.94 3.24 -7.22
C ARG A 214 1.90 3.02 -6.11
N ASP A 215 2.36 2.66 -4.91
CA ASP A 215 1.49 2.40 -3.75
C ASP A 215 0.61 3.62 -3.39
N PHE A 216 1.17 4.81 -3.54
CA PHE A 216 0.43 6.06 -3.42
C PHE A 216 0.28 6.73 -4.80
N PRO A 217 -0.94 6.89 -5.32
CA PRO A 217 -1.15 7.45 -6.66
C PRO A 217 -0.61 8.88 -6.82
N VAL A 218 0.03 9.14 -7.95
CA VAL A 218 0.46 10.48 -8.34
C VAL A 218 -0.77 11.31 -8.72
N LYS A 219 -0.98 12.43 -8.03
CA LYS A 219 -2.05 13.37 -8.33
C LYS A 219 -1.47 14.70 -8.73
N SER A 220 -2.04 15.28 -9.80
CA SER A 220 -1.76 16.66 -10.18
C SER A 220 -2.14 17.61 -9.04
N THR A 221 -1.42 18.72 -8.94
CA THR A 221 -1.51 19.68 -7.85
C THR A 221 -1.39 21.11 -8.33
N GLU A 222 -1.94 22.02 -7.54
CA GLU A 222 -1.78 23.47 -7.69
C GLU A 222 -0.35 23.92 -7.34
N GLU A 223 0.04 25.08 -7.85
CA GLU A 223 1.39 25.64 -7.74
C GLU A 223 1.82 25.93 -6.28
N GLY A 224 0.91 26.38 -5.43
CA GLY A 224 1.21 26.70 -4.03
C GLY A 224 1.54 25.47 -3.16
N GLU A 225 0.91 24.32 -3.43
CA GLU A 225 1.22 23.07 -2.72
C GLU A 225 2.64 22.57 -3.04
N LEU A 226 3.10 22.78 -4.27
CA LEU A 226 4.45 22.37 -4.68
C LEU A 226 5.54 23.15 -3.94
N ASP A 227 5.27 24.42 -3.60
CA ASP A 227 6.21 25.25 -2.84
C ASP A 227 6.39 24.70 -1.41
N ASP A 228 5.28 24.41 -0.71
CA ASP A 228 5.30 23.82 0.63
C ASP A 228 5.97 22.44 0.64
N GLU A 229 5.65 21.61 -0.36
CA GLU A 229 6.23 20.29 -0.54
C GLU A 229 7.74 20.37 -0.80
N ALA A 230 8.18 21.24 -1.71
CA ALA A 230 9.58 21.39 -2.04
C ALA A 230 10.41 21.85 -0.83
N GLU A 231 9.87 22.78 -0.04
CA GLU A 231 10.52 23.23 1.18
C GLU A 231 10.58 22.10 2.23
N TRP A 232 9.50 21.32 2.38
CA TRP A 232 9.48 20.18 3.28
C TRP A 232 10.46 19.08 2.86
N ILE A 233 10.51 18.71 1.57
CA ILE A 233 11.48 17.74 1.04
C ILE A 233 12.90 18.27 1.24
N TYR A 234 13.17 19.54 0.97
CA TYR A 234 14.48 20.12 1.22
C TYR A 234 14.90 19.99 2.69
N ARG A 235 14.03 20.39 3.63
CA ARG A 235 14.31 20.29 5.07
C ARG A 235 14.49 18.84 5.51
N ARG A 236 13.57 17.94 5.17
CA ARG A 236 13.53 16.57 5.70
C ARG A 236 14.40 15.56 4.94
N ALA A 237 14.51 15.70 3.64
CA ALA A 237 15.28 14.78 2.81
C ALA A 237 16.76 15.21 2.74
N PHE A 238 17.04 16.51 2.62
CA PHE A 238 18.38 17.01 2.32
C PHE A 238 19.12 17.64 3.50
N LEU A 239 18.43 18.16 4.52
CA LEU A 239 19.09 18.69 5.73
C LEU A 239 19.14 17.68 6.89
N ASP A 240 18.06 16.92 7.12
CA ASP A 240 18.02 15.94 8.21
C ASP A 240 18.90 14.72 7.88
N MET A 241 20.02 14.56 8.57
CA MET A 241 20.86 13.35 8.47
C MET A 241 20.36 12.25 9.42
N PRO A 242 20.16 11.00 8.94
CA PRO A 242 19.77 9.89 9.81
C PRO A 242 20.90 9.55 10.80
N ILE A 243 20.54 9.00 11.97
CA ILE A 243 21.50 8.65 13.05
C ILE A 243 22.70 7.83 12.52
N SER A 244 22.46 6.90 11.60
CA SER A 244 23.49 6.05 11.01
C SER A 244 24.46 6.75 10.05
N LYS A 245 24.15 7.98 9.63
CA LYS A 245 24.96 8.81 8.73
C LYS A 245 25.41 10.12 9.40
N GLN A 246 25.18 10.28 10.71
CA GLN A 246 25.76 11.37 11.49
C GLN A 246 27.28 11.15 11.54
N GLN A 247 28.00 11.75 10.59
CA GLN A 247 29.45 11.68 10.55
C GLN A 247 30.01 12.46 11.74
N ASP A 248 31.02 11.89 12.41
CA ASP A 248 31.81 12.65 13.39
C ASP A 248 32.51 13.76 12.60
N LEU A 249 32.29 15.03 12.96
CA LEU A 249 32.83 16.21 12.26
C LEU A 249 34.37 16.22 12.19
N LEU A 250 35.03 15.28 12.85
CA LEU A 250 36.47 15.10 12.93
C LEU A 250 37.03 14.09 11.91
N ASP A 251 36.19 13.28 11.28
CA ASP A 251 36.63 12.24 10.34
C ASP A 251 36.59 12.80 8.92
N GLY A 252 37.70 13.47 8.55
CA GLY A 252 37.91 14.24 7.32
C GLY A 252 37.96 13.41 6.04
N ASP A 253 36.97 12.56 5.81
CA ASP A 253 36.88 11.74 4.61
C ASP A 253 36.21 12.53 3.47
N ILE A 254 37.07 13.03 2.57
CA ILE A 254 36.81 14.03 1.51
C ILE A 254 36.16 13.40 0.26
N HIS A 255 35.63 12.18 0.30
CA HIS A 255 35.11 11.48 -0.89
C HIS A 255 33.61 11.16 -0.81
N SER A 256 32.76 12.18 -0.85
CA SER A 256 31.44 12.04 -1.48
C SER A 256 30.86 13.41 -1.83
N HIS A 257 30.69 13.67 -3.12
CA HIS A 257 29.94 14.81 -3.66
C HIS A 257 28.45 14.81 -3.23
N SER A 258 27.98 13.78 -2.52
CA SER A 258 26.63 13.69 -1.95
C SER A 258 26.52 14.23 -0.51
N LYS A 259 27.62 14.68 0.12
CA LYS A 259 27.68 14.98 1.57
C LYS A 259 27.61 16.47 1.94
N THR A 260 27.68 17.39 0.98
CA THR A 260 27.44 18.82 1.28
C THR A 260 25.94 19.08 1.32
N PRO A 261 25.41 19.74 2.35
CA PRO A 261 24.02 20.19 2.36
C PRO A 261 23.71 20.94 1.06
N LYS A 262 22.62 20.56 0.40
CA LYS A 262 22.20 21.25 -0.82
C LYS A 262 21.97 22.73 -0.50
N PRO A 263 22.29 23.67 -1.41
CA PRO A 263 22.05 25.09 -1.16
C PRO A 263 20.54 25.37 -1.12
N THR A 264 20.13 26.47 -0.47
CA THR A 264 18.71 26.88 -0.43
C THR A 264 18.15 27.16 -1.83
N SER A 265 18.99 27.46 -2.83
CA SER A 265 18.56 27.58 -4.23
C SER A 265 18.00 26.27 -4.81
N ALA A 266 18.33 25.12 -4.20
CA ALA A 266 17.80 23.82 -4.60
C ALA A 266 16.28 23.70 -4.36
N VAL A 267 15.68 24.48 -3.45
CA VAL A 267 14.23 24.42 -3.20
C VAL A 267 13.43 24.71 -4.48
N GLY A 268 13.80 25.76 -5.22
CA GLY A 268 13.14 26.07 -6.50
C GLY A 268 13.32 24.97 -7.54
N LYS A 269 14.48 24.30 -7.53
CA LYS A 269 14.78 23.18 -8.44
C LYS A 269 13.99 21.92 -8.08
N ILE A 270 13.80 21.65 -6.79
CA ILE A 270 12.96 20.55 -6.28
C ILE A 270 11.51 20.78 -6.71
N ARG A 271 11.00 22.00 -6.54
CA ARG A 271 9.66 22.41 -6.96
C ARG A 271 9.43 22.19 -8.46
N GLU A 272 10.37 22.62 -9.31
CA GLU A 272 10.27 22.37 -10.76
C GLU A 272 10.32 20.86 -11.09
N ALA A 273 11.17 20.08 -10.41
CA ALA A 273 11.19 18.63 -10.57
C ALA A 273 9.84 17.99 -10.20
N LEU A 274 9.23 18.40 -9.09
CA LEU A 274 7.90 17.93 -8.67
C LEU A 274 6.82 18.32 -9.68
N ASN A 275 6.87 19.53 -10.25
CA ASN A 275 5.96 19.96 -11.31
C ASN A 275 6.08 19.06 -12.55
N LEU A 276 7.31 18.75 -12.99
CA LEU A 276 7.56 17.85 -14.12
C LEU A 276 7.05 16.43 -13.84
N MET A 277 7.19 15.94 -12.61
CA MET A 277 6.70 14.61 -12.21
C MET A 277 5.17 14.60 -12.06
N ARG A 278 4.59 15.41 -11.17
CA ARG A 278 3.17 15.32 -10.80
C ARG A 278 2.21 15.87 -11.86
N ASN A 279 2.58 16.96 -12.52
CA ASN A 279 1.67 17.67 -13.46
C ASN A 279 1.93 17.32 -14.92
N GLN A 280 3.19 17.03 -15.29
CA GLN A 280 3.55 16.66 -16.66
C GLN A 280 3.80 15.15 -16.83
N LEU A 281 3.78 14.38 -15.74
CA LEU A 281 3.94 12.92 -15.74
C LEU A 281 5.26 12.46 -16.39
N PHE A 282 6.32 13.26 -16.24
CA PHE A 282 7.65 12.90 -16.71
C PHE A 282 8.38 12.06 -15.67
N GLU A 283 8.96 10.95 -16.13
CA GLU A 283 9.75 10.09 -15.27
C GLU A 283 11.14 10.68 -14.98
N VAL A 284 11.75 10.22 -13.88
CA VAL A 284 13.09 10.62 -13.46
C VAL A 284 14.14 10.48 -14.58
N PRO A 285 14.24 9.36 -15.34
CA PRO A 285 15.22 9.26 -16.42
C PRO A 285 15.00 10.29 -17.54
N PHE A 286 13.74 10.60 -17.85
CA PHE A 286 13.41 11.61 -18.87
C PHE A 286 13.82 13.00 -18.41
N ILE A 287 13.51 13.36 -17.16
CA ILE A 287 13.88 14.65 -16.57
C ILE A 287 15.41 14.82 -16.56
N ALA A 288 16.14 13.81 -16.10
CA ALA A 288 17.60 13.84 -16.01
C ALA A 288 18.29 14.00 -17.37
N ASN A 289 17.73 13.41 -18.43
CA ASN A 289 18.35 13.43 -19.76
C ASN A 289 17.93 14.62 -20.62
N TYR A 290 16.65 15.01 -20.57
CA TYR A 290 16.04 15.94 -21.52
C TYR A 290 15.53 17.25 -20.90
N ARG A 291 15.51 17.37 -19.56
CA ARG A 291 15.07 18.57 -18.82
C ARG A 291 16.09 19.02 -17.77
N LYS A 292 17.36 18.65 -17.96
CA LYS A 292 18.44 18.92 -16.99
C LYS A 292 18.65 20.40 -16.70
N GLU A 293 18.33 21.28 -17.64
CA GLU A 293 18.41 22.74 -17.48
C GLU A 293 17.52 23.28 -16.33
N TYR A 294 16.44 22.57 -16.01
CA TYR A 294 15.53 22.96 -14.94
C TYR A 294 16.04 22.55 -13.56
N ILE A 295 16.96 21.58 -13.47
CA ILE A 295 17.37 20.95 -12.20
C ILE A 295 18.87 21.09 -11.88
N GLU A 296 19.72 21.20 -12.90
CA GLU A 296 21.16 21.45 -12.76
C GLU A 296 21.41 22.94 -12.43
N PRO A 297 22.54 23.24 -11.74
CA PRO A 297 23.55 22.31 -11.20
C PRO A 297 23.23 21.72 -9.82
N GLU A 298 22.11 22.11 -9.19
CA GLU A 298 21.83 21.76 -7.79
C GLU A 298 21.47 20.29 -7.57
N LEU A 299 20.75 19.67 -8.51
CA LEU A 299 20.20 18.31 -8.40
C LEU A 299 20.81 17.38 -9.45
N ASN A 300 21.08 16.14 -9.05
CA ASN A 300 21.48 15.05 -9.93
C ASN A 300 20.37 13.97 -10.03
N ILE A 301 20.59 12.93 -10.83
CA ILE A 301 19.62 11.83 -11.00
C ILE A 301 19.28 11.09 -9.70
N GLU A 302 20.25 10.91 -8.78
CA GLU A 302 20.00 10.27 -7.48
C GLU A 302 19.10 11.16 -6.61
N ASP A 303 19.30 12.48 -6.66
CA ASP A 303 18.48 13.46 -5.96
C ASP A 303 17.04 13.45 -6.51
N LEU A 304 16.85 13.27 -7.82
CA LEU A 304 15.51 13.15 -8.41
C LEU A 304 14.76 11.90 -7.93
N TRP A 305 15.43 10.73 -7.87
CA TRP A 305 14.83 9.53 -7.29
C TRP A 305 14.50 9.71 -5.82
N LYS A 306 15.36 10.41 -5.08
CA LYS A 306 15.07 10.78 -3.70
C LYS A 306 13.86 11.70 -3.61
N ILE A 307 13.75 12.73 -4.44
CA ILE A 307 12.57 13.61 -4.49
C ILE A 307 11.32 12.78 -4.78
N TRP A 308 11.37 11.86 -5.75
CA TRP A 308 10.27 10.95 -6.07
C TRP A 308 9.81 10.12 -4.85
N GLU A 309 10.73 9.52 -4.09
CA GLU A 309 10.38 8.79 -2.87
C GLU A 309 9.78 9.69 -1.77
N TRP A 310 10.26 10.92 -1.67
CA TRP A 310 9.84 11.86 -0.64
C TRP A 310 8.52 12.55 -0.96
N ASP A 311 8.21 12.77 -2.25
CA ASP A 311 6.88 13.14 -2.75
C ASP A 311 5.82 12.13 -2.27
N GLU A 312 6.15 10.83 -2.28
CA GLU A 312 5.21 9.81 -1.82
C GLU A 312 4.86 10.00 -0.35
N LYS A 313 5.90 10.24 0.46
CA LYS A 313 5.77 10.44 1.89
C LYS A 313 4.99 11.72 2.19
N TRP A 314 5.20 12.78 1.40
CA TRP A 314 4.44 14.02 1.50
C TRP A 314 2.97 13.79 1.18
N CYS A 315 2.64 13.19 0.03
CA CYS A 315 1.26 12.92 -0.35
C CYS A 315 0.53 12.02 0.66
N GLN A 316 1.22 11.00 1.18
CA GLN A 316 0.72 10.15 2.26
C GLN A 316 0.45 10.95 3.55
N LEU A 317 1.41 11.78 3.98
CA LEU A 317 1.30 12.60 5.18
C LEU A 317 0.12 13.57 5.06
N ARG A 318 0.05 14.31 3.96
CA ARG A 318 -0.99 15.30 3.68
C ARG A 318 -2.37 14.66 3.66
N THR A 319 -2.55 13.58 2.90
CA THR A 319 -3.84 12.88 2.83
C THR A 319 -4.29 12.38 4.20
N ARG A 320 -3.37 11.84 5.01
CA ARG A 320 -3.72 11.38 6.36
C ARG A 320 -3.99 12.54 7.32
N LYS A 321 -3.28 13.66 7.18
CA LYS A 321 -3.50 14.89 7.94
C LYS A 321 -4.86 15.51 7.62
N GLU A 322 -5.23 15.63 6.35
CA GLU A 322 -6.55 16.09 5.90
C GLU A 322 -7.68 15.20 6.44
N ASN A 323 -7.51 13.88 6.39
CA ASN A 323 -8.46 12.94 6.97
C ASN A 323 -8.63 13.14 8.48
N LEU A 324 -7.54 13.44 9.20
CA LEU A 324 -7.58 13.73 10.63
C LEU A 324 -8.21 15.09 10.94
N HIS A 325 -7.97 16.11 10.12
CA HIS A 325 -8.67 17.39 10.22
C HIS A 325 -10.17 17.23 10.08
N ARG A 326 -10.61 16.47 9.07
CA ARG A 326 -12.04 16.16 8.89
C ARG A 326 -12.62 15.46 10.12
N LEU A 327 -11.89 14.51 10.71
CA LEU A 327 -12.33 13.84 11.94
C LEU A 327 -12.43 14.81 13.13
N PHE A 328 -11.50 15.77 13.25
CA PHE A 328 -11.53 16.79 14.30
C PHE A 328 -12.73 17.72 14.12
N GLN A 329 -12.99 18.17 12.89
CA GLN A 329 -14.16 18.99 12.55
C GLN A 329 -15.46 18.26 12.85
N GLU A 330 -15.59 16.98 12.44
CA GLU A 330 -16.77 16.17 12.74
C GLU A 330 -17.00 16.01 14.25
N MET A 331 -15.93 15.85 15.03
CA MET A 331 -16.01 15.77 16.49
C MET A 331 -16.41 17.12 17.09
N GLN A 332 -15.85 18.23 16.60
CA GLN A 332 -16.19 19.57 17.04
C GLN A 332 -17.66 19.89 16.77
N ASP A 333 -18.16 19.58 15.58
CA ASP A 333 -19.58 19.73 15.23
C ASP A 333 -20.47 18.88 16.12
N TYR A 334 -20.08 17.64 16.40
CA TYR A 334 -20.84 16.77 17.30
C TYR A 334 -20.88 17.32 18.73
N GLN A 335 -19.74 17.77 19.26
CA GLN A 335 -19.69 18.39 20.59
C GLN A 335 -20.54 19.67 20.63
N PHE A 336 -20.46 20.51 19.61
CA PHE A 336 -21.26 21.72 19.51
C PHE A 336 -22.77 21.42 19.51
N ASN A 337 -23.22 20.48 18.67
CA ASN A 337 -24.63 20.10 18.60
C ASN A 337 -25.11 19.48 19.92
N LYS A 338 -24.31 18.61 20.55
CA LYS A 338 -24.63 18.01 21.84
C LYS A 338 -24.80 19.06 22.94
N ILE A 339 -23.94 20.08 22.96
CA ILE A 339 -24.03 21.21 23.90
C ILE A 339 -25.28 22.05 23.64
N GLN A 340 -25.57 22.36 22.37
CA GLN A 340 -26.79 23.08 22.00
C GLN A 340 -28.07 22.33 22.42
N GLU A 341 -28.12 21.01 22.22
CA GLU A 341 -29.26 20.16 22.60
C GLU A 341 -29.41 20.00 24.12
N SER A 342 -28.29 19.93 24.85
CA SER A 342 -28.30 19.76 26.32
C SER A 342 -28.65 21.05 27.06
N GLY A 343 -28.69 22.19 26.38
CA GLY A 343 -28.95 23.50 26.98
C GLY A 343 -27.84 23.93 27.94
N ASP A 344 -28.19 24.72 28.96
CA ASP A 344 -27.26 25.28 29.95
C ASP A 344 -26.87 24.28 31.06
N GLN A 345 -26.97 22.97 30.80
CA GLN A 345 -26.55 21.95 31.75
C GLN A 345 -25.02 21.94 31.87
N PRO A 346 -24.46 21.88 33.10
CA PRO A 346 -23.03 21.71 33.29
C PRO A 346 -22.54 20.47 32.54
N LEU A 347 -21.48 20.64 31.76
CA LEU A 347 -20.81 19.52 31.10
C LEU A 347 -20.38 18.49 32.14
N ASP A 348 -20.48 17.21 31.80
CA ASP A 348 -19.87 16.15 32.61
C ASP A 348 -18.40 16.49 32.81
N ASP A 349 -17.93 16.43 34.07
CA ASP A 349 -16.57 16.80 34.43
C ASP A 349 -15.54 16.14 33.50
N ASP A 350 -15.79 14.90 33.07
CA ASP A 350 -14.93 14.05 32.23
C ASP A 350 -15.04 14.29 30.71
N THR A 351 -15.80 15.29 30.27
CA THR A 351 -15.89 15.67 28.85
C THR A 351 -14.88 16.75 28.53
N ARG A 352 -13.81 16.39 27.81
CA ARG A 352 -12.85 17.36 27.26
C ARG A 352 -13.44 17.96 25.97
N ILE A 353 -13.56 19.28 25.91
CA ILE A 353 -13.92 19.99 24.67
C ILE A 353 -12.67 20.04 23.77
N LEU A 354 -12.83 19.75 22.48
CA LEU A 354 -11.77 19.95 21.48
C LEU A 354 -11.45 21.45 21.40
N GLN A 355 -10.20 21.83 21.69
CA GLN A 355 -9.80 23.23 21.70
C GLN A 355 -9.11 23.63 20.39
N ALA A 356 -8.96 24.95 20.16
CA ALA A 356 -8.26 25.46 18.99
C ALA A 356 -6.79 25.00 18.96
N GLU A 357 -6.17 24.89 20.14
CA GLU A 357 -4.80 24.42 20.32
C GLU A 357 -4.62 22.98 19.84
N ASP A 358 -5.65 22.13 19.90
CA ASP A 358 -5.59 20.77 19.35
C ASP A 358 -5.52 20.77 17.82
N ILE A 359 -6.21 21.72 17.18
CA ILE A 359 -6.20 21.91 15.72
C ILE A 359 -4.86 22.50 15.29
N GLU A 360 -4.38 23.53 15.99
CA GLU A 360 -3.06 24.13 15.74
C GLU A 360 -1.92 23.10 15.86
N ARG A 361 -2.01 22.17 16.82
CA ARG A 361 -1.07 21.05 16.95
C ARG A 361 -1.11 20.13 15.74
N LEU A 362 -2.29 19.87 15.19
CA LEU A 362 -2.45 19.07 13.98
C LEU A 362 -1.87 19.82 12.76
N ASP A 363 -2.12 21.13 12.65
CA ASP A 363 -1.55 21.99 11.61
C ASP A 363 -0.02 22.02 11.66
N GLY A 364 0.58 21.99 12.85
CA GLY A 364 2.03 21.95 13.04
C GLY A 364 2.69 20.58 12.78
N VAL A 365 1.95 19.54 12.39
CA VAL A 365 2.52 18.21 12.10
C VAL A 365 3.32 18.23 10.80
N GLU A 366 4.58 17.80 10.89
CA GLU A 366 5.52 17.68 9.75
C GLU A 366 5.96 16.24 9.47
N THR A 367 5.63 15.27 10.32
CA THR A 367 6.06 13.87 10.15
C THR A 367 4.93 12.89 10.47
N MET A 368 5.01 11.68 9.88
CA MET A 368 4.03 10.62 10.14
C MET A 368 4.02 10.17 11.61
N GLU A 369 5.16 10.27 12.30
CA GLU A 369 5.24 9.97 13.74
C GLU A 369 4.50 10.99 14.59
N GLN A 370 4.65 12.29 14.31
CA GLN A 370 3.89 13.35 14.97
C GLN A 370 2.39 13.22 14.69
N LEU A 371 2.00 12.89 13.46
CA LEU A 371 0.60 12.64 13.12
C LEU A 371 -0.01 11.51 13.98
N LYS A 372 0.75 10.42 14.15
CA LYS A 372 0.36 9.29 15.00
C LYS A 372 0.26 9.67 16.47
N ASP A 373 1.12 10.57 16.95
CA ASP A 373 1.07 11.09 18.32
C ASP A 373 -0.21 11.93 18.54
N VAL A 374 -0.52 12.87 17.64
CA VAL A 374 -1.75 13.67 17.69
C VAL A 374 -3.00 12.79 17.60
N TYR A 375 -3.01 11.81 16.68
CA TYR A 375 -4.09 10.83 16.59
C TYR A 375 -4.23 10.01 17.89
N SER A 376 -3.12 9.59 18.49
CA SER A 376 -3.13 8.86 19.76
C SER A 376 -3.70 9.67 20.92
N HIS A 377 -3.36 10.97 20.97
CA HIS A 377 -3.91 11.92 21.92
C HIS A 377 -5.43 12.08 21.73
N PHE A 378 -5.86 12.29 20.49
CA PHE A 378 -7.28 12.36 20.15
C PHE A 378 -8.04 11.09 20.58
N MET A 379 -7.51 9.92 20.25
CA MET A 379 -8.12 8.65 20.61
C MET A 379 -8.16 8.40 22.13
N LEU A 380 -7.29 9.02 22.93
CA LEU A 380 -7.35 8.89 24.37
C LEU A 380 -8.62 9.53 24.96
N TYR A 381 -8.97 10.73 24.47
CA TYR A 381 -10.07 11.52 25.02
C TYR A 381 -11.41 11.25 24.33
N TYR A 382 -11.42 11.17 23.00
CA TYR A 382 -12.65 11.20 22.18
C TYR A 382 -13.12 9.82 21.69
N LYS A 383 -12.36 8.74 21.92
CA LYS A 383 -12.71 7.39 21.41
C LYS A 383 -14.11 6.91 21.80
N ASN A 384 -14.60 7.27 22.98
CA ASN A 384 -15.93 6.87 23.45
C ASN A 384 -17.05 7.63 22.72
N ASP A 385 -16.77 8.84 22.23
CA ASP A 385 -17.74 9.71 21.57
C ASP A 385 -17.82 9.44 20.05
N ILE A 386 -16.78 8.84 19.45
CA ILE A 386 -16.73 8.51 18.00
C ILE A 386 -17.95 7.70 17.53
N PRO A 387 -18.36 6.59 18.18
CA PRO A 387 -19.52 5.84 17.72
C PRO A 387 -20.82 6.66 17.74
N ALA A 388 -21.01 7.47 18.79
CA ALA A 388 -22.18 8.34 18.93
C ALA A 388 -22.16 9.47 17.89
N MET A 389 -20.99 10.04 17.60
CA MET A 389 -20.77 11.02 16.54
C MET A 389 -21.14 10.45 15.16
N TRP A 390 -20.67 9.25 14.82
CA TRP A 390 -21.02 8.61 13.54
C TRP A 390 -22.52 8.31 13.43
N GLU A 391 -23.17 7.90 14.52
CA GLU A 391 -24.62 7.69 14.54
C GLU A 391 -25.40 9.01 14.38
N ALA A 392 -24.96 10.09 15.03
CA ALA A 392 -25.56 11.42 14.88
C ALA A 392 -25.41 11.94 13.45
N LYS A 393 -24.22 11.80 12.85
CA LYS A 393 -23.97 12.16 11.44
C LYS A 393 -24.89 11.38 10.51
N ARG A 394 -25.03 10.07 10.71
CA ARG A 394 -25.93 9.23 9.90
C ARG A 394 -27.38 9.68 10.01
N LYS A 395 -27.86 9.98 11.22
CA LYS A 395 -29.23 10.48 11.43
C LYS A 395 -29.45 11.83 10.73
N LYS A 396 -28.49 12.76 10.82
CA LYS A 396 -28.56 14.07 10.16
C LYS A 396 -28.56 13.95 8.63
N SER A 397 -27.74 13.06 8.08
CA SER A 397 -27.77 12.76 6.64
C SER A 397 -29.10 12.14 6.21
N GLN A 398 -29.66 11.23 7.01
CA GLN A 398 -30.97 10.62 6.72
C GLN A 398 -32.13 11.63 6.79
N SER A 399 -32.11 12.57 7.75
CA SER A 399 -33.14 13.62 7.86
C SER A 399 -33.03 14.65 6.74
N ALA A 400 -31.81 15.01 6.32
CA ALA A 400 -31.60 15.94 5.20
C ALA A 400 -32.05 15.32 3.86
N ASN A 401 -31.76 14.04 3.64
CA ASN A 401 -32.17 13.33 2.42
C ASN A 401 -33.67 12.98 2.36
N SER A 402 -34.42 13.21 3.44
CA SER A 402 -35.89 13.07 3.46
C SER A 402 -36.64 14.38 3.18
N GLU A 403 -35.94 15.51 3.16
CA GLU A 403 -36.52 16.82 2.82
C GLU A 403 -36.25 17.22 1.35
N GLU A 404 -35.30 16.56 0.68
CA GLU A 404 -34.98 16.75 -0.74
C GLU A 404 -35.04 15.40 -1.50
N ALA A 405 -36.10 15.22 -2.30
CA ALA A 405 -36.30 14.27 -3.40
C ALA A 405 -36.99 12.90 -3.11
N ASP A 406 -38.21 12.78 -3.69
CA ASP A 406 -38.64 11.58 -4.43
C ASP A 406 -37.52 11.19 -5.43
N ASP A 407 -37.25 9.89 -5.50
CA ASP A 407 -36.52 9.16 -6.54
C ASP A 407 -35.06 8.68 -6.27
N GLU A 408 -34.93 7.38 -6.55
CA GLU A 408 -33.85 6.40 -6.53
C GLU A 408 -32.41 6.76 -6.08
N SER A 409 -32.05 6.30 -4.86
CA SER A 409 -31.00 5.29 -4.59
C SER A 409 -30.57 5.33 -3.12
N HIS A 410 -31.20 4.50 -2.28
CA HIS A 410 -30.83 4.34 -0.87
C HIS A 410 -29.47 3.61 -0.72
N VAL A 411 -28.36 4.33 -0.91
CA VAL A 411 -27.04 3.86 -0.45
C VAL A 411 -26.97 4.13 1.05
N THR A 412 -27.41 3.17 1.87
CA THR A 412 -27.22 3.25 3.32
C THR A 412 -25.71 3.31 3.61
N PRO A 413 -25.20 4.36 4.29
CA PRO A 413 -23.79 4.43 4.65
C PRO A 413 -23.41 3.21 5.48
N GLN A 414 -22.36 2.49 5.06
CA GLN A 414 -21.87 1.32 5.79
C GLN A 414 -21.55 1.71 7.25
N LYS A 415 -22.03 0.89 8.20
CA LYS A 415 -21.78 1.10 9.63
C LYS A 415 -20.29 0.92 9.91
N GLN A 416 -19.57 2.03 10.07
CA GLN A 416 -18.19 2.01 10.56
C GLN A 416 -18.20 1.44 11.99
N LYS A 417 -17.71 0.21 12.15
CA LYS A 417 -17.58 -0.46 13.45
C LYS A 417 -16.15 -0.33 13.94
N MET A 418 -15.97 0.33 15.07
CA MET A 418 -14.70 0.33 15.79
C MET A 418 -14.58 -0.94 16.67
N PRO A 419 -13.42 -1.62 16.69
CA PRO A 419 -13.21 -2.72 17.63
C PRO A 419 -13.27 -2.19 19.06
N ALA A 420 -14.24 -2.69 19.84
CA ALA A 420 -14.43 -2.33 21.23
C ALA A 420 -13.38 -3.02 22.11
N LYS A 421 -12.14 -2.52 22.10
CA LYS A 421 -11.16 -2.87 23.14
C LYS A 421 -11.45 -2.06 24.39
N ARG A 422 -11.90 -2.74 25.46
CA ARG A 422 -11.98 -2.21 26.82
C ARG A 422 -10.55 -1.99 27.32
N ASP A 423 -10.09 -0.75 27.23
CA ASP A 423 -8.78 -0.35 27.76
C ASP A 423 -8.92 0.00 29.25
N LEU A 424 -7.87 -0.22 30.03
CA LEU A 424 -7.86 0.08 31.46
C LEU A 424 -8.16 1.56 31.71
N TYR A 425 -7.68 2.45 30.84
CA TYR A 425 -8.02 3.88 30.88
C TYR A 425 -9.54 4.13 30.79
N THR A 426 -10.24 3.42 29.89
CA THR A 426 -11.70 3.53 29.74
C THR A 426 -12.42 3.02 30.99
N ILE A 427 -11.91 1.96 31.62
CA ILE A 427 -12.44 1.42 32.87
C ILE A 427 -12.26 2.43 34.01
N CYS A 428 -11.08 3.03 34.15
CA CYS A 428 -10.81 4.07 35.15
C CYS A 428 -11.74 5.28 34.98
N ARG A 429 -11.96 5.71 33.73
CA ARG A 429 -12.90 6.80 33.40
C ARG A 429 -14.33 6.45 33.79
N GLN A 430 -14.81 5.25 33.45
CA GLN A 430 -16.16 4.79 33.79
C GLN A 430 -16.38 4.64 35.30
N ALA A 431 -15.31 4.33 36.05
CA ALA A 431 -15.35 4.25 37.51
C ALA A 431 -15.23 5.62 38.22
N GLY A 432 -15.10 6.73 37.47
CA GLY A 432 -15.01 8.07 38.03
C GLY A 432 -13.65 8.44 38.63
N VAL A 433 -12.60 7.64 38.40
CA VAL A 433 -11.25 7.86 38.95
C VAL A 433 -10.58 9.11 38.33
N SER A 434 -11.12 9.62 37.22
CA SER A 434 -10.67 10.84 36.55
C SER A 434 -10.56 12.06 37.46
N GLY A 435 -11.48 12.20 38.43
CA GLY A 435 -11.46 13.32 39.38
C GLY A 435 -10.25 13.27 40.31
N LEU A 436 -9.80 12.07 40.68
CA LEU A 436 -8.57 11.88 41.45
C LEU A 436 -7.32 12.12 40.60
N ALA A 437 -7.32 11.69 39.33
CA ALA A 437 -6.21 11.92 38.41
C ALA A 437 -5.88 13.40 38.21
N ARG A 438 -6.89 14.29 38.21
CA ARG A 438 -6.67 15.76 38.11
C ARG A 438 -5.97 16.37 39.33
N LYS A 439 -6.01 15.69 40.48
CA LYS A 439 -5.41 16.17 41.74
C LYS A 439 -3.91 15.86 41.85
N PHE A 440 -3.29 15.27 40.82
CA PHE A 440 -1.86 14.98 40.78
C PHE A 440 -0.97 16.23 40.61
N GLY A 441 -1.57 17.40 40.37
CA GLY A 441 -0.89 18.70 40.37
C GLY A 441 -0.68 19.26 38.97
N LEU A 442 0.25 18.70 38.20
CA LEU A 442 0.53 19.15 36.84
C LEU A 442 -0.35 18.45 35.80
N THR A 443 -0.84 19.20 34.83
CA THR A 443 -1.44 18.61 33.62
C THR A 443 -0.36 18.02 32.71
N PRO A 444 -0.71 17.02 31.87
CA PRO A 444 0.21 16.50 30.86
C PRO A 444 0.78 17.59 29.93
N ASP A 445 -0.06 18.55 29.53
CA ASP A 445 0.37 19.69 28.70
C ASP A 445 1.41 20.55 29.42
N GLN A 446 1.19 20.90 30.70
CA GLN A 446 2.13 21.68 31.51
C GLN A 446 3.46 20.94 31.71
N LEU A 447 3.40 19.62 31.91
CA LEU A 447 4.60 18.79 31.98
C LEU A 447 5.35 18.80 30.64
N GLY A 448 4.64 18.71 29.52
CA GLY A 448 5.22 18.82 28.19
C GLY A 448 5.95 20.15 27.97
N GLU A 449 5.36 21.27 28.42
CA GLU A 449 6.00 22.58 28.34
C GLU A 449 7.27 22.67 29.21
N ASN A 450 7.22 22.14 30.43
CA ASN A 450 8.40 22.06 31.30
C ASN A 450 9.54 21.25 30.65
N LEU A 451 9.21 20.14 29.96
CA LEU A 451 10.19 19.32 29.25
C LEU A 451 10.77 20.03 28.03
N ARG A 452 9.94 20.71 27.23
CA ARG A 452 10.37 21.47 26.06
C ARG A 452 11.33 22.59 26.45
N ASP A 453 10.99 23.34 27.50
CA ASP A 453 11.73 24.53 27.90
C ASP A 453 12.98 24.21 28.72
N ASN A 454 13.16 22.96 29.16
CA ASN A 454 14.28 22.50 30.01
C ASN A 454 14.42 23.27 31.34
N TYR A 455 13.34 23.87 31.83
CA TYR A 455 13.22 24.41 33.19
C TYR A 455 11.78 24.28 33.68
N GLN A 456 11.58 24.42 34.98
CA GLN A 456 10.24 24.35 35.58
C GLN A 456 9.48 25.64 35.34
N ARG A 457 8.77 25.73 34.21
CA ARG A 457 7.86 26.84 33.86
C ARG A 457 6.60 26.81 34.71
N HIS A 458 6.06 25.61 34.95
CA HIS A 458 4.89 25.35 35.78
C HIS A 458 5.31 24.61 37.05
N GLU A 459 4.97 25.19 38.20
CA GLU A 459 5.18 24.57 39.50
C GLU A 459 4.13 23.49 39.78
N THR A 460 4.49 22.49 40.59
CA THR A 460 3.56 21.41 40.93
C THR A 460 2.60 21.86 42.03
N ASP A 461 1.32 21.97 41.69
CA ASP A 461 0.26 22.26 42.65
C ASP A 461 -0.03 21.05 43.53
N GLN A 462 0.32 21.12 44.81
CA GLN A 462 0.03 20.05 45.77
C GLN A 462 -1.41 20.16 46.27
N HIS A 463 -2.16 19.07 46.12
CA HIS A 463 -3.50 18.98 46.69
C HIS A 463 -3.40 18.91 48.24
N PRO A 464 -4.24 19.65 48.99
CA PRO A 464 -4.12 19.75 50.46
C PRO A 464 -4.55 18.50 51.25
N ILE A 465 -5.04 17.47 50.56
CA ILE A 465 -5.53 16.22 51.15
C ILE A 465 -4.56 15.11 50.76
N GLU A 466 -4.22 14.26 51.72
CA GLU A 466 -3.36 13.10 51.47
C GLU A 466 -3.95 12.17 50.40
N PRO A 467 -3.12 11.51 49.58
CA PRO A 467 -3.59 10.67 48.49
C PRO A 467 -4.56 9.56 48.94
N ASP A 468 -4.29 8.95 50.10
CA ASP A 468 -5.11 7.87 50.65
C ASP A 468 -6.53 8.36 50.99
N ASP A 469 -6.64 9.46 51.73
CA ASP A 469 -7.92 10.09 52.11
C ASP A 469 -8.70 10.58 50.88
N ALA A 470 -7.99 11.13 49.88
CA ALA A 470 -8.61 11.56 48.64
C ALA A 470 -9.19 10.37 47.84
N ALA A 471 -8.52 9.22 47.88
CA ALA A 471 -8.90 8.01 47.15
C ALA A 471 -10.08 7.25 47.77
N GLU A 472 -10.35 7.37 49.08
CA GLU A 472 -11.52 6.77 49.72
C GLU A 472 -12.85 7.19 49.07
N ASN A 473 -12.91 8.41 48.55
CA ASN A 473 -14.09 8.95 47.86
C ASN A 473 -14.38 8.31 46.49
N TYR A 474 -13.44 7.52 45.95
CA TYR A 474 -13.52 6.92 44.61
C TYR A 474 -13.58 5.39 44.64
N LEU A 475 -13.88 4.80 45.80
CA LEU A 475 -14.16 3.36 45.91
C LEU A 475 -15.41 3.00 45.10
N SER A 476 -15.32 1.95 44.30
CA SER A 476 -16.40 1.49 43.43
C SER A 476 -16.47 -0.04 43.42
N SER A 477 -17.52 -0.62 42.83
CA SER A 477 -17.58 -2.08 42.62
C SER A 477 -16.42 -2.60 41.77
N THR A 478 -15.78 -1.74 40.97
CA THR A 478 -14.62 -2.05 40.14
C THR A 478 -13.31 -1.99 40.93
N PHE A 479 -13.17 -1.03 41.86
CA PHE A 479 -11.98 -0.82 42.67
C PHE A 479 -12.36 -0.82 44.15
N ALA A 480 -12.12 -1.94 44.82
CA ALA A 480 -12.63 -2.21 46.17
C ALA A 480 -11.69 -1.71 47.27
N THR A 481 -10.41 -1.44 46.96
CA THR A 481 -9.43 -0.96 47.93
C THR A 481 -8.83 0.38 47.51
N VAL A 482 -8.37 1.15 48.49
CA VAL A 482 -7.69 2.45 48.28
C VAL A 482 -6.47 2.28 47.37
N ASP A 483 -5.66 1.24 47.60
CA ASP A 483 -4.49 0.92 46.76
C ASP A 483 -4.85 0.72 45.29
N GLN A 484 -5.97 0.03 45.00
CA GLN A 484 -6.44 -0.19 43.64
C GLN A 484 -6.87 1.10 42.97
N VAL A 485 -7.53 2.00 43.71
CA VAL A 485 -7.93 3.33 43.21
C VAL A 485 -6.69 4.17 42.90
N LEU A 486 -5.68 4.17 43.76
CA LEU A 486 -4.43 4.89 43.55
C LEU A 486 -3.62 4.33 42.37
N GLU A 487 -3.58 3.01 42.20
CA GLU A 487 -2.98 2.37 41.03
C GLU A 487 -3.72 2.73 39.74
N ALA A 488 -5.05 2.71 39.76
CA ALA A 488 -5.89 3.12 38.65
C ALA A 488 -5.67 4.59 38.27
N ALA A 489 -5.59 5.50 39.25
CA ALA A 489 -5.33 6.92 39.02
C ALA A 489 -3.93 7.16 38.46
N ARG A 490 -2.91 6.52 39.02
CA ARG A 490 -1.53 6.56 38.51
C ARG A 490 -1.42 6.05 37.09
N HIS A 491 -2.09 4.93 36.78
CA HIS A 491 -2.14 4.40 35.42
C HIS A 491 -2.82 5.40 34.46
N MET A 492 -3.91 6.03 34.90
CA MET A 492 -4.63 7.03 34.11
C MET A 492 -3.75 8.23 33.77
N VAL A 493 -3.06 8.81 34.76
CA VAL A 493 -2.13 9.93 34.56
C VAL A 493 -0.94 9.50 33.69
N ALA A 494 -0.37 8.33 33.93
CA ALA A 494 0.74 7.81 33.12
C ALA A 494 0.35 7.66 31.64
N MET A 495 -0.88 7.20 31.36
CA MET A 495 -1.41 7.11 29.99
C MET A 495 -1.62 8.48 29.35
N GLN A 496 -2.10 9.47 30.11
CA GLN A 496 -2.25 10.84 29.61
C GLN A 496 -0.89 11.44 29.24
N ILE A 497 0.13 11.30 30.11
CA ILE A 497 1.50 11.74 29.84
C ILE A 497 2.09 11.00 28.63
N ALA A 498 1.91 9.68 28.54
CA ALA A 498 2.47 8.87 27.47
C ALA A 498 1.86 9.13 26.09
N ARG A 499 0.65 9.72 26.04
CA ARG A 499 -0.10 10.07 24.83
C ARG A 499 -0.04 11.55 24.49
N ASP A 500 0.54 12.37 25.36
CA ASP A 500 0.77 13.79 25.11
C ASP A 500 1.78 13.98 23.95
N PRO A 501 1.42 14.71 22.87
CA PRO A 501 2.29 14.89 21.72
C PRO A 501 3.60 15.61 22.04
N LEU A 502 3.59 16.60 22.94
CA LEU A 502 4.76 17.42 23.26
C LEU A 502 5.76 16.62 24.09
N VAL A 503 5.29 15.88 25.11
CA VAL A 503 6.12 14.95 25.88
C VAL A 503 6.79 13.93 24.95
N ARG A 504 6.02 13.32 24.04
CA ARG A 504 6.56 12.34 23.08
C ARG A 504 7.58 12.94 22.14
N GLN A 505 7.35 14.17 21.67
CA GLN A 505 8.31 14.91 20.86
C GLN A 505 9.63 15.15 21.60
N CYS A 506 9.59 15.65 22.83
CA CYS A 506 10.80 15.89 23.63
C CYS A 506 11.58 14.60 23.92
N VAL A 507 10.89 13.52 24.29
CA VAL A 507 11.50 12.20 24.54
C VAL A 507 12.11 11.66 23.25
N ARG A 508 11.39 11.75 22.13
CA ARG A 508 11.86 11.33 20.80
C ARG A 508 13.15 12.07 20.43
N GLN A 509 13.16 13.40 20.52
CA GLN A 509 14.35 14.21 20.21
C GLN A 509 15.55 13.79 21.06
N THR A 510 15.35 13.67 22.38
CA THR A 510 16.41 13.22 23.31
C THR A 510 16.91 11.82 22.96
N PHE A 511 16.01 10.92 22.55
CA PHE A 511 16.35 9.56 22.13
C PHE A 511 17.15 9.54 20.82
N TYR A 512 16.78 10.36 19.83
CA TYR A 512 17.53 10.49 18.57
C TYR A 512 18.94 11.07 18.79
N GLU A 513 19.10 12.02 19.73
CA GLU A 513 20.40 12.64 20.02
C GLU A 513 21.31 11.76 20.89
N ARG A 514 20.75 10.99 21.84
CA ARG A 514 21.53 10.32 22.90
C ARG A 514 21.39 8.81 22.94
N GLY A 515 20.54 8.24 22.09
CA GLY A 515 20.29 6.81 21.99
C GLY A 515 21.56 6.03 21.68
N LYS A 516 21.77 4.90 22.36
CA LYS A 516 22.91 4.00 22.11
C LYS A 516 22.40 2.60 21.79
N LEU A 517 22.89 2.03 20.69
CA LEU A 517 22.60 0.65 20.32
C LEU A 517 23.43 -0.30 21.17
N LYS A 518 22.75 -1.13 21.98
CA LYS A 518 23.37 -2.18 22.77
C LYS A 518 22.98 -3.54 22.21
N LEU A 519 23.93 -4.20 21.56
CA LEU A 519 23.75 -5.55 21.06
C LEU A 519 24.02 -6.56 22.19
N LYS A 520 23.06 -7.43 22.47
CA LYS A 520 23.22 -8.54 23.42
C LYS A 520 22.87 -9.84 22.70
N PRO A 521 23.82 -10.76 22.50
CA PRO A 521 23.55 -12.00 21.79
C PRO A 521 22.56 -12.86 22.57
N THR A 522 21.65 -13.50 21.84
CA THR A 522 20.71 -14.49 22.37
C THR A 522 21.45 -15.76 22.78
N LYS A 523 20.77 -16.69 23.47
CA LYS A 523 21.37 -17.97 23.87
C LYS A 523 21.91 -18.76 22.67
N LYS A 524 21.19 -18.77 21.54
CA LYS A 524 21.61 -19.40 20.27
C LYS A 524 22.76 -18.62 19.62
N GLY A 525 22.67 -17.28 19.57
CA GLY A 525 23.72 -16.43 19.00
C GLY A 525 25.10 -16.63 19.67
N LYS A 526 25.13 -16.86 20.99
CA LYS A 526 26.38 -17.16 21.70
C LYS A 526 27.01 -18.52 21.37
N LYS A 527 26.22 -19.49 20.93
CA LYS A 527 26.68 -20.87 20.69
C LYS A 527 27.08 -21.09 19.23
N ASP A 528 26.30 -20.59 18.28
CA ASP A 528 26.34 -21.12 16.92
C ASP A 528 26.92 -20.15 15.88
N LYS A 529 27.10 -18.85 16.18
CA LYS A 529 27.36 -17.83 15.12
C LYS A 529 28.36 -16.70 15.43
N PHE A 530 29.07 -16.75 16.57
CA PHE A 530 30.18 -15.83 16.83
C PHE A 530 31.51 -16.59 16.83
N THR A 531 31.90 -17.12 15.67
CA THR A 531 33.32 -17.35 15.40
C THR A 531 33.93 -15.98 15.07
N PRO A 532 35.19 -15.70 15.46
CA PRO A 532 35.87 -14.44 15.14
C PRO A 532 36.03 -14.16 13.63
N GLU A 533 35.59 -15.09 12.77
CA GLU A 533 35.66 -15.02 11.31
C GLU A 533 34.29 -14.75 10.64
N SER A 534 33.19 -14.71 11.39
CA SER A 534 31.90 -14.27 10.84
C SER A 534 31.88 -12.73 10.82
N PRO A 535 31.69 -12.08 9.64
CA PRO A 535 31.57 -10.63 9.56
C PRO A 535 30.37 -10.07 10.33
#